data_AF-A0AAE1QVC1-F1
#
_entry.id   AF-A0AAE1QVC1-F1
#
_cell.length_a   1.000
_cell.length_b   1.000
_cell.length_c   1.000
_cell.angle_alpha   90.00
_cell.angle_beta   90.00
_cell.angle_gamma   90.00
#
_symmetry.space_group_name_H-M   'P 1'
#
loop_
_entity.id
_entity.type
_entity.pdbx_description
1 polymer ?
#
loop_
_entity_poly.entity_id
_entity_poly.type
_entity_poly.pdbx_seq_one_letter_code
_entity_poly.pdbx_strand_id
1 'polypeptide(L)'
;MVHGNLASDQQEVLLSASRLLQAMVDVISSDGWLNLALLAMEVSQMVTQGMWERDSLLLQLPHFTKELAKKCQEKSIVTVFDFVEMEDDESDERHELLQMSEPQLMDIAHFCDRYPNIDLTYEVLDGGNVRAGDDVSLQVTLERDLEGRTEVGPVFAPRYPKAKEEGWWLVVGDTRATNY
;
A
#
# COMPACT_ATOMS: atom_id res chain seq x y z
N MET A 1 -36.56 17.65 8.28
CA MET A 1 -35.92 17.34 6.98
C MET A 1 -34.50 16.90 7.27
N VAL A 2 -34.21 15.61 7.21
CA VAL A 2 -32.83 15.11 7.19
C VAL A 2 -32.29 15.50 5.82
N HIS A 3 -31.40 16.49 5.76
CA HIS A 3 -30.65 16.75 4.54
C HIS A 3 -29.67 15.58 4.38
N GLY A 4 -29.82 14.78 3.32
CA GLY A 4 -28.88 13.71 3.00
C GLY A 4 -27.52 14.32 2.72
N ASN A 5 -26.53 13.96 3.54
CA ASN A 5 -25.15 14.40 3.34
C ASN A 5 -24.39 13.23 2.72
N LEU A 6 -24.28 13.25 1.38
CA LEU A 6 -23.61 12.18 0.62
C LEU A 6 -22.17 11.92 1.10
N ALA A 7 -21.47 12.93 1.62
CA ALA A 7 -20.14 12.75 2.17
C ALA A 7 -20.19 11.99 3.51
N SER A 8 -21.19 12.26 4.35
CA SER A 8 -21.43 11.48 5.58
C SER A 8 -21.80 10.03 5.24
N ASP A 9 -22.70 9.84 4.28
CA ASP A 9 -23.11 8.51 3.83
C ASP A 9 -21.91 7.72 3.28
N GLN A 10 -21.05 8.37 2.49
CA GLN A 10 -19.81 7.77 1.98
C GLN A 10 -18.88 7.34 3.12
N GLN A 11 -18.69 8.17 4.16
CA GLN A 11 -17.84 7.81 5.30
C GLN A 11 -18.38 6.59 6.04
N GLU A 12 -19.69 6.46 6.23
CA GLU A 12 -20.30 5.27 6.84
C GLU A 12 -20.08 4.01 6.00
N VAL A 13 -20.20 4.13 4.67
CA VAL A 13 -19.93 3.03 3.73
C VAL A 13 -18.46 2.59 3.79
N LEU A 14 -17.52 3.54 3.80
CA LEU A 14 -16.08 3.23 3.85
C LEU A 14 -15.70 2.42 5.09
N LEU A 15 -16.29 2.73 6.24
CA LEU A 15 -16.05 1.99 7.48
C LEU A 15 -16.52 0.54 7.41
N SER A 16 -17.62 0.29 6.72
CA SER A 16 -18.14 -1.06 6.50
C SER A 16 -17.35 -1.81 5.44
N ALA A 17 -16.92 -1.11 4.38
CA ALA A 17 -16.21 -1.67 3.25
C ALA A 17 -14.91 -2.37 3.65
N SER A 18 -14.11 -1.79 4.55
CA SER A 18 -12.84 -2.42 4.96
C SER A 18 -13.03 -3.79 5.60
N ARG A 19 -14.06 -3.98 6.43
CA ARG A 19 -14.34 -5.29 7.06
C ARG A 19 -14.91 -6.29 6.05
N LEU A 20 -15.73 -5.81 5.12
CA LEU A 20 -16.28 -6.66 4.06
C LEU A 20 -15.20 -7.14 3.10
N LEU A 21 -14.24 -6.27 2.75
CA LEU A 21 -13.10 -6.64 1.90
C LEU A 21 -12.20 -7.69 2.56
N GLN A 22 -11.94 -7.57 3.87
CA GLN A 22 -11.24 -8.61 4.61
C GLN A 22 -11.99 -9.95 4.55
N ALA A 23 -13.30 -9.95 4.81
CA ALA A 23 -14.12 -11.15 4.70
C ALA A 23 -14.15 -11.74 3.28
N MET A 24 -14.11 -10.89 2.24
CA MET A 24 -13.97 -11.34 0.86
C MET A 24 -12.65 -12.05 0.64
N VAL A 25 -11.53 -11.47 1.09
CA VAL A 25 -10.21 -12.11 1.02
C VAL A 25 -10.22 -13.48 1.72
N ASP A 26 -10.83 -13.58 2.90
CA ASP A 26 -10.91 -14.84 3.66
C ASP A 26 -11.70 -15.92 2.90
N VAL A 27 -12.85 -15.57 2.31
CA VAL A 27 -13.67 -16.50 1.53
C VAL A 27 -12.94 -16.93 0.26
N ILE A 28 -12.42 -15.97 -0.51
CA ILE A 28 -11.76 -16.22 -1.79
C ILE A 28 -10.48 -17.06 -1.60
N SER A 29 -9.72 -16.80 -0.54
CA SER A 29 -8.51 -17.57 -0.22
C SER A 29 -8.84 -18.98 0.26
N SER A 30 -9.97 -19.18 0.97
CA SER A 30 -10.45 -20.51 1.36
C SER A 30 -10.82 -21.37 0.15
N ASP A 31 -11.30 -20.75 -0.93
CA ASP A 31 -11.60 -21.43 -2.20
C ASP A 31 -10.36 -21.61 -3.11
N GLY A 32 -9.20 -21.11 -2.70
CA GLY A 32 -7.93 -21.27 -3.43
C GLY A 32 -7.82 -20.41 -4.70
N TRP A 33 -8.57 -19.31 -4.79
CA TRP A 33 -8.57 -18.41 -5.95
C TRP A 33 -7.55 -17.29 -5.80
N LEU A 34 -6.27 -17.62 -6.05
CA LEU A 34 -5.14 -16.70 -5.83
C LEU A 34 -5.35 -15.31 -6.46
N ASN A 35 -5.60 -15.26 -7.77
CA ASN A 35 -5.71 -13.97 -8.47
C ASN A 35 -6.85 -13.11 -7.93
N LEU A 36 -7.99 -13.72 -7.61
CA LEU A 36 -9.13 -12.97 -7.06
C LEU A 36 -8.84 -12.49 -5.63
N ALA A 37 -8.09 -13.26 -4.84
CA ALA A 37 -7.68 -12.86 -3.50
C ALA A 37 -6.74 -11.65 -3.57
N LEU A 38 -5.76 -11.66 -4.48
CA LEU A 38 -4.86 -10.53 -4.70
C LEU A 38 -5.61 -9.26 -5.14
N LEU A 39 -6.56 -9.38 -6.07
CA LEU A 39 -7.41 -8.25 -6.47
C LEU A 39 -8.23 -7.70 -5.30
N ALA A 40 -8.76 -8.55 -4.43
CA ALA A 40 -9.49 -8.10 -3.23
C ALA A 40 -8.57 -7.36 -2.24
N MET A 41 -7.31 -7.79 -2.10
CA MET A 41 -6.28 -7.09 -1.31
C MET A 41 -5.96 -5.72 -1.91
N GLU A 42 -5.80 -5.62 -3.23
CA GLU A 42 -5.59 -4.34 -3.94
C GLU A 42 -6.78 -3.39 -3.74
N VAL A 43 -8.02 -3.90 -3.81
CA VAL A 43 -9.22 -3.10 -3.52
C VAL A 43 -9.21 -2.55 -2.09
N SER A 44 -8.71 -3.31 -1.12
CA SER A 44 -8.54 -2.82 0.26
C SER A 44 -7.57 -1.63 0.33
N GLN A 45 -6.48 -1.66 -0.44
CA GLN A 45 -5.53 -0.54 -0.54
C GLN A 45 -6.16 0.67 -1.25
N MET A 46 -6.85 0.45 -2.37
CA MET A 46 -7.58 1.48 -3.12
C MET A 46 -8.62 2.20 -2.26
N VAL A 47 -9.40 1.46 -1.48
CA VAL A 47 -10.41 2.03 -0.56
C VAL A 47 -9.75 2.82 0.58
N THR A 48 -8.61 2.33 1.09
CA THR A 48 -7.87 3.02 2.16
C THR A 48 -7.29 4.34 1.67
N GLN A 49 -6.64 4.36 0.51
CA GLN A 49 -6.00 5.56 -0.03
C GLN A 49 -6.96 6.46 -0.81
N GLY A 50 -8.15 5.96 -1.15
CA GLY A 50 -9.14 6.67 -1.94
C GLY A 50 -8.62 6.96 -3.35
N MET A 51 -8.09 5.94 -4.02
CA MET A 51 -7.53 5.99 -5.37
C MET A 51 -7.80 4.69 -6.14
N TRP A 52 -7.77 4.75 -7.47
CA TRP A 52 -7.90 3.57 -8.32
C TRP A 52 -6.54 2.98 -8.68
N GLU A 53 -6.50 1.71 -9.09
CA GLU A 53 -5.30 0.99 -9.56
C GLU A 53 -4.54 1.77 -10.65
N ARG A 54 -5.28 2.37 -11.59
CA ARG A 54 -4.74 3.15 -12.71
C ARG A 54 -4.24 4.55 -12.33
N ASP A 55 -4.52 5.01 -11.11
CA ASP A 55 -4.05 6.31 -10.65
C ASP A 55 -2.56 6.22 -10.31
N SER A 56 -1.83 7.34 -10.42
CA SER A 56 -0.41 7.37 -10.02
C SER A 56 -0.26 7.09 -8.53
N LEU A 57 0.70 6.23 -8.18
CA LEU A 57 1.05 5.91 -6.78
C LEU A 57 1.43 7.15 -5.97
N LEU A 58 1.95 8.19 -6.66
CA LEU A 58 2.34 9.46 -6.05
C LEU A 58 1.14 10.26 -5.53
N LEU A 59 -0.11 9.93 -5.92
CA LEU A 59 -1.30 10.60 -5.37
C LEU A 59 -1.62 10.22 -3.92
N GLN A 60 -0.83 9.32 -3.32
CA GLN A 60 -0.81 9.06 -1.89
C GLN A 60 -0.02 10.13 -1.12
N LEU A 61 0.95 10.78 -1.76
CA LEU A 61 1.77 11.81 -1.14
C LEU A 61 0.92 13.05 -0.82
N PRO A 62 1.17 13.72 0.32
CA PRO A 62 0.58 15.02 0.60
C PRO A 62 0.85 16.01 -0.53
N HIS A 63 -0.10 16.91 -0.80
CA HIS A 63 0.02 18.01 -1.77
C HIS A 63 0.18 17.60 -3.25
N PHE A 64 0.21 16.30 -3.58
CA PHE A 64 0.30 15.85 -4.95
C PHE A 64 -1.01 16.01 -5.72
N THR A 65 -0.92 16.64 -6.89
CA THR A 65 -2.01 16.74 -7.88
C THR A 65 -1.80 15.76 -9.02
N LYS A 66 -2.84 15.51 -9.82
CA LYS A 66 -2.75 14.66 -11.02
C LYS A 66 -1.76 15.24 -12.04
N GLU A 67 -1.72 16.57 -12.15
CA GLU A 67 -0.82 17.29 -13.03
C GLU A 67 0.64 17.12 -12.58
N LEU A 68 0.91 17.25 -11.28
CA LEU A 68 2.26 17.05 -10.74
C LEU A 68 2.71 15.59 -10.89
N ALA A 69 1.85 14.64 -10.52
CA ALA A 69 2.14 13.21 -10.68
C ALA A 69 2.48 12.85 -12.14
N LYS A 70 1.79 13.46 -13.12
CA LYS A 70 2.10 13.28 -14.54
C LYS A 70 3.49 13.84 -14.90
N LYS A 71 3.87 15.02 -14.40
CA LYS A 71 5.22 15.58 -14.63
C LYS A 71 6.31 14.68 -14.03
N CYS A 72 6.07 14.12 -12.84
CA CYS A 72 6.98 13.15 -12.22
C CYS A 72 7.14 11.90 -13.11
N GLN A 73 6.04 11.38 -13.64
CA GLN A 73 6.05 10.22 -14.53
C GLN A 73 6.82 10.48 -15.83
N GLU A 74 6.75 11.70 -16.39
CA GLU A 74 7.55 12.11 -17.57
C GLU A 74 9.07 12.11 -17.28
N LYS A 75 9.45 12.23 -16.00
CA LYS A 75 10.83 12.09 -15.49
C LYS A 75 11.15 10.68 -14.96
N SER A 76 10.30 9.68 -15.24
CA SER A 76 10.43 8.30 -14.75
C SER A 76 10.33 8.12 -13.23
N ILE A 77 9.70 9.08 -12.53
CA ILE A 77 9.39 8.98 -11.11
C ILE A 77 7.94 8.48 -11.00
N VAL A 78 7.77 7.20 -10.68
CA VAL A 78 6.45 6.54 -10.72
C VAL A 78 6.04 5.90 -9.39
N THR A 79 7.01 5.59 -8.53
CA THR A 79 6.79 5.03 -7.18
C THR A 79 7.21 6.02 -6.09
N VAL A 80 6.79 5.76 -4.84
CA VAL A 80 7.25 6.52 -3.67
C VAL A 80 8.76 6.32 -3.46
N PHE A 81 9.31 5.14 -3.77
CA PHE A 81 10.75 4.88 -3.67
C PHE A 81 11.54 5.71 -4.68
N ASP A 82 11.11 5.77 -5.95
CA ASP A 82 11.74 6.62 -6.98
C ASP A 82 11.74 8.09 -6.54
N PHE A 83 10.68 8.51 -5.85
CA PHE A 83 10.55 9.88 -5.36
C PHE A 83 11.47 10.19 -4.17
N VAL A 84 11.67 9.23 -3.26
CA VAL A 84 12.63 9.34 -2.15
C VAL A 84 14.06 9.32 -2.67
N GLU A 85 14.38 8.46 -3.64
CA GLU A 85 15.71 8.45 -4.27
C GLU A 85 16.05 9.80 -4.94
N MET A 86 15.04 10.51 -5.48
CA MET A 86 15.20 11.87 -5.99
C MET A 86 15.46 12.92 -4.88
N GLU A 87 15.10 12.66 -3.61
CA GLU A 87 15.42 13.56 -2.48
C GLU A 87 16.90 13.65 -2.17
N ASP A 88 17.61 12.55 -2.40
CA ASP A 88 19.02 12.42 -2.07
C ASP A 88 19.95 13.03 -3.14
N ASP A 89 19.43 13.33 -4.33
CA ASP A 89 20.12 14.09 -5.37
C ASP A 89 19.99 15.60 -5.10
N GLU A 90 21.12 16.28 -4.81
CA GLU A 90 21.26 17.72 -4.54
C GLU A 90 20.87 18.64 -5.73
N SER A 91 19.68 18.48 -6.32
CA SER A 91 19.33 19.10 -7.58
C SER A 91 18.27 20.20 -7.46
N ASP A 92 18.58 21.36 -8.02
CA ASP A 92 17.63 22.42 -8.37
C ASP A 92 16.40 21.86 -9.12
N GLU A 93 16.56 20.71 -9.79
CA GLU A 93 15.50 20.01 -10.53
C GLU A 93 14.33 19.55 -9.65
N ARG A 94 14.57 19.05 -8.44
CA ARG A 94 13.50 18.66 -7.52
C ARG A 94 12.69 19.87 -7.10
N HIS A 95 13.38 20.96 -6.75
CA HIS A 95 12.72 22.20 -6.34
C HIS A 95 11.90 22.80 -7.49
N GLU A 96 12.46 22.79 -8.72
CA GLU A 96 11.78 23.26 -9.93
C GLU A 96 10.58 22.38 -10.31
N LEU A 97 10.67 21.06 -10.12
CA LEU A 97 9.59 20.11 -10.41
C LEU A 97 8.41 20.28 -9.44
N LEU A 98 8.70 20.31 -8.14
CA LEU A 98 7.68 20.29 -7.10
C LEU A 98 7.05 21.65 -6.88
N GLN A 99 7.84 22.73 -6.92
CA GLN A 99 7.38 24.10 -6.65
C GLN A 99 6.61 24.20 -5.33
N MET A 100 7.04 23.42 -4.33
CA MET A 100 6.41 23.32 -3.02
C MET A 100 7.15 24.17 -1.98
N SER A 101 6.40 24.67 -1.00
CA SER A 101 6.95 25.35 0.17
C SER A 101 7.60 24.37 1.16
N GLU A 102 8.50 24.86 2.03
CA GLU A 102 9.15 24.03 3.06
C GLU A 102 8.15 23.23 3.93
N PRO A 103 7.02 23.79 4.41
CA PRO A 103 6.04 23.01 5.17
C PRO A 103 5.45 21.84 4.38
N GLN A 104 5.22 22.01 3.07
CA GLN A 104 4.67 20.95 2.23
C GLN A 104 5.68 19.84 1.98
N LEU A 105 6.95 20.20 1.81
CA LEU A 105 8.05 19.22 1.71
C LEU A 105 8.21 18.46 3.03
N MET A 106 8.04 19.12 4.17
CA MET A 106 8.08 18.48 5.49
C MET A 106 6.91 17.50 5.70
N ASP A 107 5.69 17.85 5.25
CA ASP A 107 4.56 16.92 5.26
C ASP A 107 4.85 15.66 4.42
N ILE A 108 5.50 15.83 3.27
CA ILE A 108 5.91 14.73 2.39
C ILE A 108 6.98 13.86 3.06
N ALA A 109 8.02 14.46 3.66
CA ALA A 109 9.03 13.70 4.39
C ALA A 109 8.39 12.84 5.50
N HIS A 110 7.47 13.43 6.29
CA HIS A 110 6.73 12.69 7.31
C HIS A 110 5.83 11.55 6.77
N PHE A 111 5.39 11.64 5.51
CA PHE A 111 4.74 10.53 4.83
C PHE A 111 5.77 9.45 4.47
N CYS A 112 6.86 9.82 3.81
CA CYS A 112 7.91 8.90 3.35
C CYS A 112 8.48 8.09 4.52
N ASP A 113 8.79 8.73 5.66
CA ASP A 113 9.30 8.03 6.84
C ASP A 113 8.33 6.98 7.43
N ARG A 114 7.03 7.11 7.14
CA ARG A 114 5.99 6.14 7.57
C ARG A 114 5.62 5.17 6.48
N TYR A 115 5.99 5.44 5.24
CA TYR A 115 5.73 4.55 4.12
C TYR A 115 6.45 3.22 4.36
N PRO A 116 5.79 2.08 4.10
CA PRO A 116 6.36 0.79 4.47
C PRO A 116 7.56 0.44 3.58
N ASN A 117 8.73 0.36 4.19
CA ASN A 117 9.92 -0.27 3.64
C ASN A 117 10.20 -1.53 4.46
N ILE A 118 9.93 -2.70 3.88
CA ILE A 118 9.99 -3.99 4.59
C ILE A 118 10.87 -4.95 3.79
N ASP A 119 11.92 -5.44 4.44
CA ASP A 119 12.75 -6.51 3.93
C ASP A 119 12.10 -7.86 4.24
N LEU A 120 11.97 -8.70 3.21
CA LEU A 120 11.40 -10.04 3.32
C LEU A 120 12.48 -11.07 3.00
N THR A 121 12.72 -11.97 3.95
CA THR A 121 13.48 -13.20 3.70
C THR A 121 12.62 -14.42 3.98
N TYR A 122 12.86 -15.51 3.28
CA TYR A 122 12.14 -16.76 3.50
C TYR A 122 13.02 -17.98 3.30
N GLU A 123 12.68 -19.07 3.99
CA GLU A 123 13.31 -20.37 3.82
C GLU A 123 12.26 -21.49 3.87
N VAL A 124 12.41 -22.48 3.00
CA VAL A 124 11.63 -23.72 3.06
C VAL A 124 12.34 -24.69 3.99
N LEU A 125 11.74 -24.92 5.15
CA LEU A 125 12.30 -25.85 6.14
C LEU A 125 12.30 -27.27 5.56
N ASP A 126 13.45 -27.94 5.65
CA ASP A 126 13.68 -29.29 5.12
C ASP A 126 13.41 -29.46 3.60
N GLY A 127 13.50 -28.37 2.82
CA GLY A 127 13.13 -28.35 1.39
C GLY A 127 13.90 -29.32 0.46
N GLY A 128 14.99 -29.92 0.93
CA GLY A 128 15.78 -30.89 0.16
C GLY A 128 15.19 -32.30 0.10
N ASN A 129 14.17 -32.62 0.89
CA ASN A 129 13.65 -33.98 1.03
C ASN A 129 12.11 -34.04 1.03
N VAL A 130 11.47 -33.26 0.16
CA VAL A 130 10.00 -33.18 0.03
C VAL A 130 9.48 -34.26 -0.92
N ARG A 131 8.46 -34.99 -0.49
CA ARG A 131 7.71 -35.97 -1.30
C ARG A 131 6.26 -35.55 -1.46
N ALA A 132 5.59 -36.18 -2.43
CA ALA A 132 4.16 -35.93 -2.64
C ALA A 132 3.35 -36.36 -1.41
N GLY A 133 2.56 -35.43 -0.88
CA GLY A 133 1.76 -35.63 0.33
C GLY A 133 2.46 -35.22 1.63
N ASP A 134 3.71 -34.75 1.57
CA ASP A 134 4.40 -34.21 2.75
C ASP A 134 3.90 -32.80 3.07
N ASP A 135 3.87 -32.47 4.35
CA ASP A 135 3.68 -31.11 4.83
C ASP A 135 4.94 -30.28 4.57
N VAL A 136 4.78 -29.10 3.99
CA VAL A 136 5.88 -28.16 3.71
C VAL A 136 5.74 -26.95 4.62
N SER A 137 6.80 -26.62 5.36
CA SER A 137 6.85 -25.43 6.20
C SER A 137 7.68 -24.33 5.55
N LEU A 138 7.08 -23.15 5.38
CA LEU A 138 7.76 -21.95 4.92
C LEU A 138 7.95 -21.02 6.13
N GLN A 139 9.20 -20.71 6.47
CA GLN A 139 9.52 -19.68 7.45
C GLN A 139 9.76 -18.37 6.72
N VAL A 140 9.07 -17.30 7.16
CA VAL A 140 9.21 -15.96 6.59
C VAL A 140 9.57 -14.98 7.70
N THR A 141 10.59 -14.18 7.44
CA THR A 141 11.04 -13.10 8.32
C THR A 141 10.79 -11.77 7.61
N LEU A 142 10.08 -10.88 8.28
CA LEU A 142 9.85 -9.50 7.84
C LEU A 142 10.64 -8.58 8.77
N GLU A 143 11.47 -7.72 8.19
CA GLU A 143 12.25 -6.73 8.92
C GLU A 143 11.86 -5.33 8.43
N ARG A 144 11.72 -4.39 9.36
CA ARG A 144 11.46 -2.98 9.06
C ARG A 144 12.39 -2.14 9.90
N ASP A 145 13.17 -1.28 9.26
CA ASP A 145 13.89 -0.23 9.96
C ASP A 145 12.89 0.86 10.38
N LEU A 146 12.95 1.24 11.66
CA LEU A 146 12.13 2.30 12.23
C LEU A 146 12.90 3.62 12.33
N GLU A 147 14.16 3.67 11.90
CA GLU A 147 14.99 4.89 11.85
C GLU A 147 14.98 5.66 13.19
N GLY A 148 15.08 4.92 14.30
CA GLY A 148 15.08 5.48 15.66
C GLY A 148 13.69 5.74 16.26
N ARG A 149 12.60 5.41 15.57
CA ARG A 149 11.22 5.44 16.13
C ARG A 149 10.94 4.21 16.99
N THR A 150 10.04 4.38 17.95
CA THR A 150 9.58 3.28 18.83
C THR A 150 8.33 2.58 18.30
N GLU A 151 7.61 3.20 17.38
CA GLU A 151 6.37 2.69 16.78
C GLU A 151 6.20 3.24 15.35
N VAL A 152 5.44 2.52 14.52
CA VAL A 152 5.13 2.90 13.13
C VAL A 152 4.09 4.02 13.07
N GLY A 153 3.12 4.00 13.98
CA GLY A 153 1.94 4.87 13.96
C GLY A 153 0.91 4.45 12.89
N PRO A 154 -0.21 5.19 12.77
CA PRO A 154 -1.26 4.87 11.83
C PRO A 154 -0.86 5.19 10.39
N VAL A 155 -1.46 4.45 9.45
CA VAL A 155 -1.36 4.68 8.00
C VAL A 155 -1.76 6.11 7.66
N PHE A 156 -0.96 6.78 6.84
CA PHE A 156 -1.37 8.05 6.24
C PHE A 156 -2.44 7.80 5.17
N ALA A 157 -3.69 8.07 5.53
CA ALA A 157 -4.87 7.88 4.67
C ALA A 157 -5.88 9.02 4.88
N PRO A 158 -5.59 10.26 4.40
CA PRO A 158 -6.38 11.45 4.70
C PRO A 158 -7.81 11.39 4.12
N ARG A 159 -8.06 10.52 3.14
CA ARG A 159 -9.39 10.30 2.53
C ARG A 159 -10.20 9.23 3.26
N TYR A 160 -9.60 8.52 4.22
CA TYR A 160 -10.26 7.48 4.99
C TYR A 160 -10.81 8.06 6.31
N PRO A 161 -12.05 7.73 6.72
CA PRO A 161 -12.74 8.41 7.82
C PRO A 161 -12.21 8.12 9.24
N LYS A 162 -11.27 7.19 9.41
CA LYS A 162 -10.70 6.80 10.71
C LYS A 162 -9.21 6.52 10.59
N ALA A 163 -8.50 6.57 11.73
CA ALA A 163 -7.16 6.01 11.80
C ALA A 163 -7.19 4.52 11.43
N LYS A 164 -6.19 4.06 10.69
CA LYS A 164 -6.04 2.69 10.23
C LYS A 164 -4.64 2.21 10.58
N GLU A 165 -4.54 1.02 11.12
CA GLU A 165 -3.27 0.32 11.32
C GLU A 165 -2.85 -0.41 10.04
N GLU A 166 -1.56 -0.60 9.87
CA GLU A 166 -1.03 -1.43 8.78
C GLU A 166 -1.45 -2.89 8.96
N GLY A 167 -1.81 -3.55 7.86
CA GLY A 167 -2.15 -4.96 7.84
C GLY A 167 -1.51 -5.62 6.62
N TRP A 168 -0.94 -6.81 6.83
CA TRP A 168 -0.16 -7.54 5.83
C TRP A 168 -0.78 -8.91 5.58
N TRP A 169 -0.83 -9.31 4.31
CA TRP A 169 -1.12 -10.68 3.91
C TRP A 169 0.17 -11.33 3.41
N LEU A 170 0.54 -12.46 4.01
CA LEU A 170 1.56 -13.34 3.47
C LEU A 170 0.85 -14.44 2.66
N VAL A 171 1.04 -14.44 1.34
CA VAL A 171 0.33 -15.34 0.44
C VAL A 171 1.33 -16.23 -0.30
N VAL A 172 1.08 -17.54 -0.28
CA VAL A 172 1.80 -18.52 -1.09
C VAL A 172 0.80 -19.15 -2.05
N GLY A 173 1.12 -19.15 -3.33
CA GLY A 173 0.26 -19.75 -4.35
C GLY A 173 0.97 -19.95 -5.68
N ASP A 174 0.42 -20.83 -6.51
CA ASP A 174 0.92 -21.06 -7.87
C ASP A 174 0.29 -20.05 -8.83
N THR A 175 1.11 -19.18 -9.41
CA THR A 175 0.67 -18.14 -10.36
C THR A 175 0.21 -18.69 -11.71
N ARG A 176 0.50 -19.96 -12.01
CA ARG A 176 0.11 -20.63 -13.26
C ARG A 176 -1.19 -21.40 -13.12
N ALA A 177 -1.54 -21.83 -11.91
CA ALA A 177 -2.78 -22.53 -11.63
C ALA A 177 -3.95 -21.52 -11.59
N THR A 178 -4.60 -21.30 -12.73
CA THR A 178 -5.84 -20.53 -12.79
C THR A 178 -7.01 -21.46 -12.50
N ASN A 179 -7.43 -21.53 -11.24
CA ASN A 179 -8.73 -22.10 -10.90
C ASN A 179 -9.81 -21.06 -11.22
N TYR A 180 -10.62 -21.32 -12.25
CA TYR A 180 -11.85 -20.60 -12.57
C TYR A 180 -13.05 -21.32 -11.96
#